data_AF-A0AAU2VC89-F1
#
_entry.id   AF-A0AAU2VC89-F1
#
_cell.length_a   1.000
_cell.length_b   1.000
_cell.length_c   1.000
_cell.angle_alpha   90.00
_cell.angle_beta   90.00
_cell.angle_gamma   90.00
#
_symmetry.space_group_name_H-M   'P 1'
#
loop_
_entity.id
_entity.type
_entity.pdbx_description
1 polymer ?
#
loop_
_entity_poly.entity_id
_entity_poly.type
_entity_poly.pdbx_seq_one_letter_code
_entity_poly.pdbx_strand_id
1 'polypeptide(L)' 'MLDLAAVSATDFTKPRPGLIDPAACPACALVKMIGIEVADTGDPDLAVQWIELAAIHAELGHPWDRRLAR' A
#
# COMPACT_ATOMS: atom_id res chain seq x y z
N MET A 1 -3.70 3.55 -14.79
CA MET A 1 -2.22 3.60 -14.83
C MET A 1 -1.75 4.05 -13.45
N LEU A 2 -0.75 3.40 -12.87
CA LEU A 2 -0.20 3.76 -11.55
C LEU A 2 0.46 5.14 -11.62
N ASP A 3 0.15 6.03 -10.67
CA ASP A 3 0.78 7.35 -10.55
C ASP A 3 2.00 7.28 -9.61
N LEU A 4 3.18 7.06 -10.20
CA LEU A 4 4.44 6.94 -9.46
C LEU A 4 4.84 8.25 -8.78
N ALA A 5 4.47 9.40 -9.34
CA ALA A 5 4.79 10.70 -8.76
C ALA A 5 4.00 10.91 -7.46
N ALA A 6 2.71 10.54 -7.44
CA ALA A 6 1.89 10.58 -6.24
C ALA A 6 2.40 9.64 -5.14
N VAL A 7 2.94 8.47 -5.50
CA VAL A 7 3.57 7.54 -4.54
C VAL A 7 4.80 8.17 -3.90
N SER A 8 5.72 8.70 -4.72
CA SER A 8 6.98 9.28 -4.23
C SER A 8 6.78 10.54 -3.37
N ALA A 9 5.72 11.30 -3.59
CA ALA A 9 5.43 12.53 -2.85
C ALA A 9 4.57 12.30 -1.59
N THR A 10 4.12 11.06 -1.35
CA THR A 10 3.26 10.74 -0.21
C THR A 10 4.06 10.57 1.07
N ASP A 11 3.71 11.33 2.11
CA ASP A 11 4.13 11.06 3.49
C ASP A 11 3.21 10.00 4.11
N PHE A 12 3.67 8.74 4.12
CA PHE A 12 2.92 7.61 4.67
C PHE A 12 2.81 7.61 6.20
N THR A 13 3.50 8.52 6.89
CA THR A 13 3.44 8.64 8.35
C THR A 13 2.25 9.47 8.84
N LYS A 14 1.62 10.24 7.95
CA LYS A 14 0.49 11.13 8.30
C LYS A 14 -0.88 10.50 8.06
N PRO A 15 -1.88 10.80 8.90
CA PRO A 15 -3.26 10.43 8.63
C PRO A 15 -3.76 11.10 7.35
N ARG A 16 -4.47 10.34 6.50
CA ARG A 16 -5.14 10.90 5.32
C ARG A 16 -6.55 11.41 5.68
N PRO A 17 -6.99 12.52 5.08
CA PRO A 17 -8.36 12.98 5.21
C PRO A 17 -9.31 12.16 4.30
N GLY A 18 -10.50 11.84 4.80
CA GLY A 18 -11.60 11.35 3.95
C GLY A 18 -11.70 9.83 3.79
N LEU A 19 -12.65 9.41 2.93
CA LEU A 19 -12.79 8.01 2.50
C LEU A 19 -11.75 7.77 1.40
N ILE A 20 -11.23 6.55 1.35
CA ILE A 20 -10.19 6.21 0.39
C ILE A 20 -10.79 5.37 -0.73
N ASP A 21 -10.63 5.86 -1.95
CA ASP A 21 -10.78 5.06 -3.15
C ASP A 21 -9.47 4.26 -3.36
N PRO A 22 -9.50 2.91 -3.27
CA PRO A 22 -8.32 2.08 -3.49
C PRO A 22 -7.68 2.31 -4.87
N ALA A 23 -8.45 2.73 -5.87
CA ALA A 23 -7.96 3.00 -7.22
C ALA A 23 -7.14 4.31 -7.30
N ALA A 24 -7.38 5.25 -6.39
CA ALA A 24 -6.69 6.54 -6.33
C ALA A 24 -5.63 6.62 -5.22
N CYS A 25 -5.46 5.53 -4.47
CA CYS A 25 -4.65 5.51 -3.27
C CYS A 25 -3.16 5.20 -3.55
N PRO A 26 -2.23 6.09 -3.17
CA PRO A 26 -0.79 5.84 -3.31
C PRO A 26 -0.26 4.69 -2.44
N ALA A 27 -0.88 4.37 -1.30
CA ALA A 27 -0.46 3.23 -0.48
C ALA A 27 -0.87 1.91 -1.14
N CYS A 28 -2.11 1.80 -1.62
CA CYS A 28 -2.57 0.64 -2.38
C CYS A 28 -1.74 0.46 -3.67
N ALA A 29 -1.38 1.57 -4.33
CA ALA A 29 -0.48 1.58 -5.48
C ALA A 29 0.89 1.01 -5.15
N LEU A 30 1.48 1.37 -4.00
CA LEU A 30 2.78 0.86 -3.56
C LEU A 30 2.74 -0.65 -3.26
N VAL A 31 1.75 -1.11 -2.49
CA VAL A 31 1.57 -2.55 -2.19
C VAL A 31 1.42 -3.35 -3.48
N LYS A 32 0.64 -2.85 -4.45
CA LYS A 32 0.46 -3.50 -5.74
C LYS A 32 1.74 -3.53 -6.57
N MET A 33 2.51 -2.44 -6.59
CA MET A 33 3.77 -2.35 -7.34
C MET A 33 4.78 -3.37 -6.85
N ILE A 34 4.98 -3.46 -5.52
CA ILE A 34 5.90 -4.43 -4.92
C ILE A 34 5.41 -5.86 -5.20
N GLY A 35 4.09 -6.12 -5.14
CA GLY A 35 3.54 -7.44 -5.44
C GLY A 35 3.74 -7.89 -6.89
N ILE A 36 3.69 -6.94 -7.85
CA ILE A 36 4.03 -7.21 -9.25
C ILE A 36 5.53 -7.54 -9.37
N GLU A 37 6.39 -6.76 -8.72
CA GLU A 37 7.84 -6.99 -8.75
C GLU A 37 8.23 -8.34 -8.13
N VAL A 38 7.59 -8.75 -7.03
CA VAL A 38 7.74 -10.09 -6.45
C VAL A 38 7.34 -11.17 -7.46
N ALA A 39 6.21 -10.99 -8.14
CA ALA A 39 5.73 -11.96 -9.13
C ALA A 39 6.67 -12.08 -10.35
N ASP A 40 7.24 -10.95 -10.78
CA ASP A 40 8.13 -10.87 -11.94
C ASP A 40 9.53 -11.44 -11.64
N THR A 41 10.06 -11.19 -10.44
CA THR A 41 11.43 -11.58 -10.05
C THR A 41 11.49 -12.96 -9.40
N GLY A 42 10.42 -13.37 -8.71
CA GLY A 42 10.42 -14.59 -7.89
C GLY A 42 11.33 -14.49 -6.66
N ASP A 43 11.72 -13.29 -6.24
CA ASP A 43 12.62 -13.08 -5.10
C ASP A 43 11.89 -13.43 -3.77
N PRO A 44 12.35 -14.46 -3.03
CA PRO A 44 11.71 -14.88 -1.79
C PRO A 44 11.83 -13.86 -0.66
N ASP A 45 12.92 -13.09 -0.60
CA ASP A 45 13.13 -12.10 0.46
C ASP A 45 12.23 -10.88 0.25
N LEU A 46 12.05 -10.48 -1.02
CA LEU A 46 11.09 -9.44 -1.39
C LEU A 46 9.65 -9.91 -1.16
N ALA A 47 9.35 -11.20 -1.39
CA ALA A 47 8.03 -11.77 -1.13
C ALA A 47 7.64 -11.70 0.35
N VAL A 48 8.57 -12.00 1.26
CA VAL A 48 8.34 -11.89 2.71
C VAL A 48 8.04 -10.44 3.09
N GLN A 49 8.86 -9.49 2.64
CA GLN A 49 8.66 -8.06 2.91
C GLN A 49 7.33 -7.56 2.36
N TRP A 50 6.93 -8.02 1.17
CA TRP A 50 5.64 -7.69 0.58
C TRP A 50 4.46 -8.23 1.39
N ILE A 51 4.53 -9.49 1.86
CA ILE A 51 3.49 -10.10 2.70
C ILE A 51 3.32 -9.32 3.99
N GLU A 52 4.42 -8.96 4.67
CA GLU A 52 4.38 -8.15 5.89
C GLU A 52 3.75 -6.78 5.63
N LEU A 53 4.15 -6.09 4.56
CA LEU A 53 3.57 -4.81 4.17
C LEU A 53 2.07 -4.93 3.84
N ALA A 54 1.67 -5.97 3.12
CA ALA A 54 0.27 -6.22 2.77
C ALA A 54 -0.58 -6.54 4.00
N ALA A 55 -0.05 -7.31 4.96
CA ALA A 55 -0.71 -7.61 6.23
C ALA A 55 -0.94 -6.34 7.06
N ILE A 56 0.11 -5.53 7.23
CA ILE A 56 0.00 -4.23 7.93
C ILE A 56 -1.02 -3.32 7.23
N HIS A 57 -1.01 -3.28 5.89
CA HIS A 57 -1.96 -2.52 5.09
C HIS A 57 -3.40 -3.05 5.15
N ALA A 58 -3.59 -4.35 5.41
CA ALA A 58 -4.92 -4.95 5.55
C ALA A 58 -5.47 -4.74 6.97
N GLU A 59 -4.65 -4.96 8.01
CA GLU A 59 -5.07 -4.89 9.42
C GLU A 59 -5.36 -3.47 9.86
N LEU A 60 -4.44 -2.55 9.57
CA LEU A 60 -4.68 -1.15 9.89
C LEU A 60 -5.63 -0.51 8.88
N GLY A 61 -5.94 -1.20 7.78
CA GLY A 61 -6.38 -0.57 6.56
C GLY A 61 -5.31 0.42 6.11
N HIS A 62 -5.74 1.63 5.81
CA HIS A 62 -4.78 2.73 5.90
C HIS A 62 -4.28 2.86 7.34
N PRO A 63 -2.97 2.86 7.61
CA PRO A 63 -2.38 2.88 8.96
C PRO A 63 -2.96 3.89 9.97
N TRP A 64 -3.75 4.86 9.48
CA TRP A 64 -4.39 5.92 10.23
C TRP A 64 -5.86 6.21 9.84
N ASP A 65 -6.50 5.40 9.01
CA ASP A 65 -7.94 5.52 8.73
C ASP A 65 -8.74 4.90 9.87
N ARG A 66 -9.18 5.75 10.80
CA ARG A 66 -9.94 5.35 11.99
C ARG A 66 -11.36 4.88 11.69
N ARG A 67 -11.76 4.76 10.41
CA ARG A 67 -13.03 4.12 10.07
C ARG A 67 -12.85 2.62 10.24
N LEU A 68 -13.21 2.18 11.45
CA LEU A 68 -13.45 0.79 11.84
C LEU A 68 -13.78 -0.05 10.61
N ALA A 69 -12.92 -1.04 10.33
CA ALA A 69 -13.30 -2.20 9.55
C ALA A 69 -14.67 -2.66 10.06
N ARG A 70 -15.68 -2.57 9.20
CA ARG A 70 -17.00 -3.15 9.48
C ARG A 70 -16.90 -4.66 9.42
#